data_AF-A0A358EKA3-F1
#
_entry.id   AF-A0A358EKA3-F1
#
_cell.length_a   1.000
_cell.length_b   1.000
_cell.length_c   1.000
_cell.angle_alpha   90.00
_cell.angle_beta   90.00
_cell.angle_gamma   90.00
#
_symmetry.space_group_name_H-M   'P 1'
#
loop_
_entity.id
_entity.type
_entity.pdbx_description
1 polymer ?
#
loop_
_entity_poly.entity_id
_entity_poly.type
_entity_poly.pdbx_seq_one_letter_code
_entity_poly.pdbx_strand_id
1 'polypeptide(L)'
;LFAFFGLMLISMLILCFYAGSKQNMLSYFGEEFSNPWFVATLMDCYWGLFIFYGWLVYQEKSWLSRIPWLVAICSLGMIAVSCYGLMRTYRLEKDACFEDFLIRKRID
;
A
#
# COMPACT_ATOMS: atom_id res chain seq x y z
N LEU A 1 -14.75 -6.11 -2.74
CA LEU A 1 -13.55 -5.56 -2.04
C LEU A 1 -12.33 -6.48 -2.14
N PHE A 2 -12.45 -7.77 -1.78
CA PHE A 2 -11.35 -8.73 -1.89
C PHE A 2 -10.76 -8.81 -3.32
N ALA A 3 -11.62 -8.95 -4.34
CA ALA A 3 -11.19 -8.98 -5.75
C ALA A 3 -10.46 -7.70 -6.18
N PHE A 4 -10.86 -6.54 -5.65
CA PHE A 4 -10.22 -5.26 -5.96
C PHE A 4 -8.77 -5.22 -5.44
N PHE A 5 -8.56 -5.54 -4.16
CA PHE A 5 -7.20 -5.58 -3.60
C PHE A 5 -6.37 -6.72 -4.17
N GLY A 6 -6.99 -7.86 -4.52
CA GLY A 6 -6.34 -8.97 -5.21
C GLY A 6 -5.82 -8.57 -6.59
N LEU A 7 -6.65 -7.89 -7.39
CA LEU A 7 -6.25 -7.38 -8.70
C LEU A 7 -5.12 -6.35 -8.57
N MET A 8 -5.22 -5.43 -7.61
CA MET A 8 -4.19 -4.42 -7.34
C MET A 8 -2.84 -5.05 -6.94
N LEU A 9 -2.87 -6.11 -6.12
CA LEU A 9 -1.65 -6.83 -5.74
C LEU A 9 -1.01 -7.52 -6.95
N ILE A 10 -1.81 -8.26 -7.72
CA ILE A 10 -1.33 -9.00 -8.90
C ILE A 10 -0.75 -8.03 -9.94
N SER A 11 -1.44 -6.92 -10.23
CA SER A 11 -0.95 -5.95 -11.21
C SER A 11 0.37 -5.31 -10.78
N MET A 12 0.51 -4.92 -9.51
CA MET A 12 1.75 -4.34 -8.98
C MET A 12 2.90 -5.35 -8.98
N LEU A 13 2.65 -6.61 -8.63
CA LEU A 13 3.68 -7.66 -8.69
C LEU A 13 4.16 -7.91 -10.12
N ILE A 14 3.22 -7.98 -11.08
CA ILE A 14 3.57 -8.17 -12.50
C ILE A 14 4.41 -6.98 -13.00
N LEU A 15 3.99 -5.75 -12.73
CA LEU A 15 4.71 -4.55 -13.15
C LEU A 15 6.08 -4.46 -12.50
N CYS A 16 6.19 -4.75 -11.21
CA CYS A 16 7.46 -4.71 -10.49
C CYS A 16 8.42 -5.78 -11.01
N PHE A 17 7.93 -6.98 -11.30
CA PHE A 17 8.74 -8.05 -11.87
C PHE A 17 9.19 -7.71 -13.30
N TYR A 18 8.28 -7.19 -14.13
CA TYR A 18 8.60 -6.75 -15.49
C TYR A 18 9.64 -5.63 -15.49
N ALA A 19 9.47 -4.60 -14.66
CA ALA A 19 10.41 -3.49 -14.55
C ALA A 19 11.77 -3.96 -14.00
N GLY A 20 11.78 -4.77 -12.94
CA GLY A 20 13.00 -5.33 -12.34
C GLY A 20 13.76 -6.26 -13.29
N SER A 21 13.06 -6.94 -14.20
CA SER A 21 13.67 -7.73 -15.29
C SER A 21 14.42 -6.86 -16.31
N LYS A 22 14.06 -5.59 -16.46
CA LYS A 22 14.65 -4.68 -17.45
C LYS A 22 15.77 -3.82 -16.86
N GLN A 23 15.58 -3.36 -15.63
CA GLN A 23 16.50 -2.46 -14.97
C GLN A 23 16.43 -2.58 -13.46
N ASN A 24 17.57 -2.39 -12.80
CA ASN A 24 17.61 -2.32 -11.35
C ASN A 24 16.98 -1.01 -10.88
N MET A 25 16.15 -1.09 -9.84
CA MET A 25 15.47 0.07 -9.27
C MET A 25 16.47 1.13 -8.78
N LEU A 26 17.51 0.74 -8.04
CA LEU A 26 18.49 1.67 -7.47
C LEU A 26 19.26 2.47 -8.54
N SER A 27 19.63 1.84 -9.66
CA SER A 27 20.30 2.55 -10.76
C SER A 27 19.35 3.52 -11.45
N TYR A 28 18.12 3.07 -11.73
CA TYR A 28 17.09 3.92 -12.32
C TYR A 28 16.78 5.16 -11.46
N PHE A 29 16.69 4.98 -10.13
CA PHE A 29 16.49 6.09 -9.21
C PHE A 29 17.65 7.09 -9.25
N GLY A 30 18.90 6.63 -9.35
CA GLY A 30 20.06 7.51 -9.42
C GLY A 30 20.12 8.34 -10.70
N GLU A 31 19.71 7.76 -11.82
CA GLU A 31 19.69 8.42 -13.13
C GLU A 31 18.55 9.44 -13.23
N GLU A 32 17.35 9.05 -12.79
CA GLU A 32 16.13 9.83 -13.01
C GLU A 32 15.85 10.85 -11.88
N PHE A 33 16.60 10.83 -10.77
CA PHE A 33 16.40 11.79 -9.67
C PHE A 33 16.59 13.26 -10.09
N SER A 34 17.35 13.49 -11.16
CA SER A 34 17.57 14.83 -11.73
C SER A 34 16.36 15.34 -12.50
N ASN A 35 15.40 14.47 -12.85
CA ASN A 35 14.17 14.85 -13.55
C ASN A 35 13.13 15.38 -12.54
N PRO A 36 12.73 16.66 -12.65
CA PRO A 36 11.77 17.26 -11.70
C PRO A 36 10.42 16.56 -11.66
N TRP A 37 9.94 16.02 -12.79
CA TRP A 37 8.66 15.31 -12.85
C TRP A 37 8.73 13.95 -12.16
N PHE A 38 9.88 13.26 -12.22
CA PHE A 38 10.09 12.01 -11.50
C PHE A 38 9.99 12.24 -9.99
N VAL A 39 10.67 13.28 -9.47
CA VAL A 39 10.59 13.64 -8.05
C VAL A 39 9.16 14.03 -7.65
N ALA A 40 8.47 14.83 -8.47
CA ALA A 40 7.10 15.26 -8.18
C ALA A 40 6.13 14.07 -8.08
N THR A 41 6.17 13.15 -9.05
CA THR A 41 5.32 11.95 -9.06
C THR A 41 5.65 10.97 -7.96
N LEU A 42 6.94 10.82 -7.62
CA LEU A 42 7.37 10.01 -6.49
C LEU A 42 6.83 10.57 -5.17
N MET A 43 6.97 11.88 -4.96
CA MET A 43 6.46 12.55 -3.76
C MET A 43 4.94 12.45 -3.66
N ASP A 44 4.21 12.67 -4.76
CA ASP A 44 2.76 12.52 -4.82
C ASP A 44 2.31 11.12 -4.37
N CYS A 45 2.98 10.07 -4.89
CA CYS A 45 2.73 8.69 -4.50
C CYS A 45 2.96 8.47 -2.99
N TYR A 46 4.09 8.94 -2.45
CA TYR A 46 4.40 8.79 -1.02
C TYR A 46 3.44 9.56 -0.12
N TRP A 47 2.99 10.76 -0.51
CA TRP A 47 1.97 11.48 0.24
C TRP A 47 0.66 10.70 0.33
N GLY A 48 0.24 10.08 -0.77
CA GLY A 48 -0.90 9.16 -0.78
C GLY A 48 -0.72 7.98 0.17
N LEU A 49 0.48 7.37 0.18
CA LEU A 49 0.83 6.29 1.09
C LEU A 49 0.83 6.72 2.56
N PHE A 50 1.28 7.94 2.88
CA PHE A 50 1.27 8.46 4.24
C PHE A 50 -0.16 8.74 4.75
N ILE A 51 -1.04 9.25 3.89
CA ILE A 51 -2.47 9.42 4.23
C ILE A 51 -3.08 8.05 4.54
N PHE A 52 -2.80 7.05 3.71
CA PHE A 52 -3.25 5.68 3.95
C PHE A 52 -2.67 5.11 5.25
N TYR A 53 -1.39 5.36 5.54
CA TYR A 53 -0.77 4.94 6.78
C TYR A 53 -1.43 5.59 8.00
N GLY A 54 -1.77 6.89 7.92
CA GLY A 54 -2.53 7.58 8.97
C GLY A 54 -3.88 6.91 9.22
N TRP A 55 -4.59 6.52 8.17
CA TRP A 55 -5.81 5.72 8.28
C TRP A 55 -5.55 4.33 8.88
N LEU A 56 -4.47 3.64 8.51
CA LEU A 56 -4.08 2.35 9.10
C LEU A 56 -3.82 2.48 10.61
N VAL A 57 -3.11 3.53 11.04
CA VAL A 57 -2.84 3.84 12.45
C VAL A 57 -4.14 4.05 13.22
N TYR A 58 -5.13 4.72 12.63
CA TYR A 58 -6.45 4.87 13.24
C TYR A 58 -7.15 3.53 13.46
N GLN A 59 -6.92 2.55 12.58
CA GLN A 59 -7.63 1.27 12.54
C GLN A 59 -7.00 0.24 13.48
N GLU A 60 -5.67 0.16 13.49
CA GLU A 60 -4.92 -0.76 14.35
C GLU A 60 -4.79 -0.20 15.77
N LYS A 61 -5.22 -0.97 16.78
CA LYS A 61 -5.08 -0.58 18.21
C LYS A 61 -3.64 -0.68 18.72
N SER A 62 -2.83 -1.59 18.18
CA SER A 62 -1.51 -1.94 18.72
C SER A 62 -0.36 -1.38 17.88
N TRP A 63 0.62 -0.80 18.57
CA TRP A 63 1.89 -0.34 17.96
C TRP A 63 2.69 -1.48 17.32
N LEU A 64 2.55 -2.71 17.84
CA LEU A 64 3.19 -3.90 17.28
C LEU A 64 2.71 -4.23 15.86
N SER A 65 1.50 -3.81 15.48
CA SER A 65 0.98 -3.94 14.12
C SER A 65 1.37 -2.74 13.26
N ARG A 66 1.40 -1.53 13.84
CA ARG A 66 1.66 -0.27 13.12
C ARG A 66 3.07 -0.13 12.58
N ILE A 67 4.09 -0.56 13.33
CA ILE A 67 5.50 -0.38 12.95
C ILE A 67 5.86 -1.26 11.74
N PRO A 68 5.55 -2.57 11.71
CA PRO A 68 5.79 -3.39 10.52
C PRO A 68 5.10 -2.85 9.27
N TRP A 69 3.86 -2.35 9.39
CA TRP A 69 3.14 -1.77 8.25
C TRP A 69 3.75 -0.48 7.73
N LEU A 70 4.32 0.36 8.61
CA LEU A 70 5.06 1.55 8.18
C LEU A 70 6.25 1.16 7.30
N VAL A 71 7.07 0.22 7.79
CA VAL A 71 8.26 -0.26 7.05
C VAL A 71 7.85 -0.91 5.73
N ALA A 72 6.77 -1.69 5.73
CA ALA A 72 6.24 -2.31 4.52
C ALA A 72 5.76 -1.27 3.51
N ILE A 73 5.02 -0.23 3.93
CA ILE A 73 4.52 0.82 3.04
C ILE A 73 5.68 1.64 2.47
N CYS A 74 6.69 1.98 3.28
CA CYS A 74 7.86 2.74 2.80
C CYS A 74 8.74 1.94 1.83
N SER A 75 8.79 0.60 1.95
CA SER A 75 9.64 -0.24 1.10
C SER A 75 8.91 -0.80 -0.13
N LEU A 76 7.65 -1.21 0.02
CA LEU A 76 6.88 -1.91 -1.01
C LEU A 76 5.77 -1.05 -1.64
N GLY A 77 5.45 0.11 -1.05
CA GLY A 77 4.41 1.01 -1.54
C GLY A 77 3.04 0.35 -1.69
N MET A 78 2.49 0.35 -2.91
CA MET A 78 1.15 -0.17 -3.22
C MET A 78 1.00 -1.69 -3.02
N ILE A 79 2.10 -2.45 -3.04
CA ILE A 79 2.09 -3.88 -2.70
C ILE A 79 1.73 -4.05 -1.22
N ALA A 80 2.27 -3.21 -0.32
CA ALA A 80 1.91 -3.26 1.09
C ALA A 80 0.44 -2.85 1.33
N VAL A 81 -0.02 -1.80 0.65
CA VAL A 81 -1.41 -1.33 0.74
C VAL A 81 -2.40 -2.41 0.30
N SER A 82 -2.12 -3.09 -0.82
CA SER A 82 -2.97 -4.18 -1.31
C SER A 82 -2.97 -5.40 -0.39
N CYS A 83 -1.80 -5.79 0.15
CA CYS A 83 -1.69 -6.84 1.15
C CYS A 83 -2.48 -6.52 2.43
N TYR A 84 -2.39 -5.28 2.94
CA TYR A 84 -3.18 -4.85 4.09
C TYR A 84 -4.69 -4.91 3.78
N GLY A 85 -5.09 -4.40 2.62
CA GLY A 85 -6.47 -4.45 2.15
C GLY A 85 -7.03 -5.86 2.08
N LEU A 86 -6.27 -6.81 1.53
CA LEU A 86 -6.61 -8.25 1.49
C LEU A 86 -6.73 -8.86 2.90
N MET A 87 -5.75 -8.61 3.76
CA MET A 87 -5.77 -9.13 5.14
C MET A 87 -6.99 -8.61 5.90
N ARG A 88 -7.30 -7.33 5.74
CA ARG A 88 -8.45 -6.71 6.39
C ARG A 88 -9.78 -7.19 5.81
N THR A 89 -9.88 -7.36 4.49
CA THR A 89 -11.08 -7.96 3.88
C THR A 89 -11.30 -9.39 4.31
N TYR A 90 -10.24 -10.17 4.51
CA TYR A 90 -10.37 -11.53 5.03
C TYR A 90 -10.87 -11.58 6.48
N ARG A 91 -10.60 -10.54 7.29
CA ARG A 91 -11.11 -10.42 8.66
C ARG A 91 -12.56 -9.91 8.73
N LEU A 92 -13.08 -9.34 7.64
CA LEU A 92 -14.45 -8.86 7.56
C LEU A 92 -15.39 -10.01 7.15
N GLU A 93 -16.66 -9.91 7.54
CA GLU A 93 -17.69 -10.88 7.14
C GLU A 93 -17.87 -10.89 5.61
N LYS A 94 -18.34 -12.02 5.05
CA LYS A 94 -18.42 -12.23 3.60
C LYS A 94 -19.32 -11.22 2.87
N ASP A 95 -20.28 -10.63 3.59
CA ASP A 95 -21.20 -9.60 3.08
C ASP A 95 -20.83 -8.16 3.50
N ALA A 96 -19.63 -7.95 4.03
CA ALA A 96 -19.19 -6.63 4.47
C ALA A 96 -19.12 -5.61 3.32
N CYS A 97 -19.65 -4.43 3.56
CA CYS A 97 -19.66 -3.32 2.61
C CYS A 97 -18.33 -2.56 2.62
N PHE A 98 -18.13 -1.65 1.66
CA PHE A 98 -16.99 -0.74 1.65
C PHE A 98 -16.91 0.14 2.89
N GLU A 99 -18.07 0.51 3.46
CA GLU A 99 -18.14 1.29 4.71
C GLU A 99 -17.58 0.52 5.90
N ASP A 100 -17.85 -0.79 6.01
CA ASP A 100 -17.27 -1.65 7.06
C ASP A 100 -15.74 -1.74 6.94
N PHE A 101 -15.22 -1.61 5.72
CA PHE A 101 -13.79 -1.52 5.51
C PHE A 101 -13.24 -0.16 5.94
N LEU A 102 -13.89 0.95 5.60
CA LEU A 102 -13.42 2.30 5.92
C LEU A 102 -13.53 2.64 7.41
N ILE A 103 -14.59 2.17 8.07
CA ILE A 103 -14.91 2.54 9.44
C ILE A 103 -14.26 1.54 10.40
N ARG A 104 -13.74 2.06 11.51
CA ARG A 104 -13.36 1.23 12.64
C ARG A 104 -14.63 0.80 13.35
N LYS A 105 -15.09 -0.44 13.14
CA LYS A 105 -16.20 -0.98 13.93
C LYS A 105 -15.78 -0.95 15.41
N ARG A 106 -16.44 -0.10 16.19
CA ARG A 106 -16.30 -0.07 17.64
C ARG A 106 -16.94 -1.37 18.13
N ILE A 107 -16.11 -2.35 18.45
CA ILE A 107 -16.58 -3.51 19.22
C ILE A 107 -16.78 -2.93 20.62
N ASP A 108 -18.02 -2.56 20.90
CA ASP A 108 -18.53 -2.26 22.25
C ASP A 108 -18.67 -3.56 23.04
#